data_AF-A0A1Y4BE32-F1
#
_entry.id   AF-A0A1Y4BE32-F1
#
_cell.length_a   1.000
_cell.length_b   1.000
_cell.length_c   1.000
_cell.angle_alpha   90.00
_cell.angle_beta   90.00
_cell.angle_gamma   90.00
#
_symmetry.space_group_name_H-M   'P 1'
#
loop_
_entity.id
_entity.type
_entity.pdbx_description
1 polymer ?
#
loop_
_entity_poly.entity_id
_entity_poly.type
_entity_poly.pdbx_seq_one_letter_code
_entity_poly.pdbx_strand_id
1 'polypeptide(L)'
;MEAAVSQVNARIDAELKEAGDAALAKAGLTPTKAIRGLWARFARLADCPEEIRELVSGRGDELPSEARAERDRKLALVREGSQIVAQSLASRGVDAPEMIEEIPYEELRELVLLERLSERGQDA
;
A
#
# COMPACT_ATOMS: atom_id res chain seq x y z
N MET A 1 -24.92 13.36 18.62
CA MET A 1 -23.89 14.36 18.28
C MET A 1 -24.28 14.96 16.95
N GLU A 2 -24.55 16.26 16.91
CA GLU A 2 -24.79 16.98 15.67
C GLU A 2 -23.51 16.88 14.81
N ALA A 3 -23.64 16.43 13.56
CA ALA A 3 -22.49 16.33 12.66
C ALA A 3 -22.03 17.75 12.32
N ALA A 4 -20.99 18.23 12.99
CA ALA A 4 -20.41 19.53 12.72
C ALA A 4 -19.88 19.55 11.27
N VAL A 5 -20.48 20.40 10.44
CA VAL A 5 -20.06 20.58 9.05
C VAL A 5 -18.83 21.49 9.02
N SER A 6 -17.76 21.04 8.37
CA SER A 6 -16.54 21.83 8.15
C SER A 6 -16.30 22.04 6.65
N GLN A 7 -15.59 23.12 6.31
CA GLN A 7 -15.30 23.52 4.93
C GLN A 7 -13.83 23.27 4.57
N VAL A 8 -13.59 22.86 3.33
CA VAL A 8 -12.25 22.81 2.73
C VAL A 8 -12.16 23.90 1.67
N ASN A 9 -11.32 24.91 1.91
CA ASN A 9 -11.12 26.05 1.01
C ASN A 9 -9.66 26.08 0.54
N ALA A 10 -9.44 26.03 -0.78
CA ALA A 10 -8.12 26.11 -1.39
C ALA A 10 -8.17 27.01 -2.62
N ARG A 11 -7.12 27.81 -2.84
CA ARG A 11 -6.93 28.57 -4.08
C ARG A 11 -6.29 27.66 -5.11
N ILE A 12 -6.79 27.71 -6.34
CA ILE A 12 -6.33 26.92 -7.47
C ILE A 12 -6.33 27.80 -8.72
N ASP A 13 -5.43 27.52 -9.66
CA ASP A 13 -5.44 28.14 -10.98
C ASP A 13 -6.77 27.89 -11.70
N ALA A 14 -7.26 28.90 -12.43
CA ALA A 14 -8.58 28.86 -13.04
C ALA A 14 -8.66 27.85 -14.20
N GLU A 15 -7.62 27.78 -15.04
CA GLU A 15 -7.56 26.84 -16.17
C GLU A 15 -7.42 25.40 -15.66
N LEU A 16 -6.59 25.20 -14.63
CA LEU A 16 -6.44 23.91 -13.97
C LEU A 16 -7.76 23.44 -13.35
N LYS A 17 -8.51 24.35 -12.71
CA LYS A 17 -9.83 24.05 -12.15
C LYS A 17 -10.81 23.63 -13.24
N GLU A 18 -10.87 24.36 -14.34
CA GLU A 18 -11.80 24.06 -15.44
C GLU A 18 -11.48 22.71 -16.08
N ALA A 19 -10.21 22.43 -16.36
CA ALA A 19 -9.75 21.15 -16.89
C ALA A 19 -10.10 19.98 -15.94
N GLY A 20 -9.88 20.17 -14.64
CA GLY A 20 -10.23 19.18 -13.60
C GLY A 20 -11.73 18.93 -13.50
N ASP A 21 -12.55 19.99 -13.48
CA ASP A 21 -14.01 19.88 -13.42
C ASP A 21 -14.56 19.13 -14.65
N ALA A 22 -14.03 19.40 -15.85
CA ALA A 22 -14.40 18.68 -17.07
C ALA A 22 -14.02 17.20 -17.02
N ALA A 23 -12.84 16.85 -16.48
CA ALA A 23 -12.43 15.46 -16.31
C ALA A 23 -13.31 14.70 -15.31
N LEU A 24 -13.66 15.35 -14.18
CA LEU A 24 -14.58 14.77 -13.19
C LEU A 24 -15.99 14.58 -13.75
N ALA A 25 -16.49 15.53 -14.53
CA ALA A 25 -17.79 15.43 -15.19
C ALA A 25 -17.84 14.23 -16.15
N LYS A 26 -16.78 14.00 -16.94
CA LYS A 26 -16.66 12.81 -17.81
C LYS A 26 -16.67 11.50 -17.02
N ALA A 27 -16.15 11.52 -15.78
CA ALA A 27 -16.18 10.38 -14.86
C ALA A 27 -17.51 10.28 -14.07
N GLY A 28 -18.50 11.14 -14.32
CA GLY A 28 -19.78 11.15 -13.61
C GLY A 28 -19.67 11.62 -12.14
N LEU A 29 -18.65 12.40 -11.82
CA LEU A 29 -18.39 12.91 -10.47
C LEU A 29 -18.51 14.44 -10.42
N THR A 30 -19.03 14.94 -9.30
CA THR A 30 -18.95 16.36 -8.98
C THR A 30 -17.65 16.67 -8.22
N PRO A 31 -17.10 17.89 -8.33
CA PRO A 31 -15.91 18.29 -7.58
C PRO A 31 -16.03 18.05 -6.07
N THR A 32 -17.19 18.38 -5.49
CA THR A 32 -17.45 18.15 -4.07
C THR A 32 -17.44 16.66 -3.71
N LYS A 33 -18.01 15.78 -4.55
CA LYS A 33 -17.98 14.33 -4.31
C LYS A 33 -16.55 13.79 -4.41
N ALA A 34 -15.77 14.27 -5.37
CA ALA A 34 -14.37 13.91 -5.52
C ALA A 34 -13.53 14.33 -4.30
N ILE A 35 -13.65 15.57 -3.84
CA ILE A 35 -12.92 16.08 -2.66
C ILE A 35 -13.32 15.30 -1.39
N ARG A 36 -14.61 15.05 -1.17
CA ARG A 36 -15.06 14.23 -0.03
C ARG A 36 -14.51 12.80 -0.09
N GLY A 37 -14.51 12.19 -1.26
CA GLY A 37 -13.94 10.86 -1.49
C GLY A 37 -12.43 10.84 -1.21
N LEU A 38 -11.71 11.87 -1.63
CA LEU A 38 -10.29 12.03 -1.37
C LEU A 38 -10.00 12.19 0.14
N TRP A 39 -10.76 13.03 0.84
CA TRP A 39 -10.62 13.20 2.29
C TRP A 39 -10.91 11.91 3.07
N ALA A 40 -11.94 11.16 2.66
CA ALA A 40 -12.23 9.85 3.23
C ALA A 40 -11.10 8.84 2.98
N ARG A 41 -10.39 8.95 1.86
CA ARG A 41 -9.21 8.13 1.58
C ARG A 41 -8.04 8.52 2.47
N PHE A 42 -7.74 9.80 2.65
CA PHE A 42 -6.70 10.24 3.59
C PHE A 42 -6.96 9.76 5.01
N ALA A 43 -8.23 9.81 5.47
CA ALA A 43 -8.59 9.30 6.79
C ALA A 43 -8.31 7.79 6.96
N ARG A 44 -8.49 6.98 5.90
CA ARG A 44 -8.15 5.54 5.93
C ARG A 44 -6.64 5.28 5.93
N LEU A 45 -5.84 6.23 5.44
CA LEU A 45 -4.38 6.14 5.38
C LEU A 45 -3.70 6.87 6.54
N ALA A 46 -4.43 7.16 7.63
CA ALA A 46 -3.93 7.99 8.73
C ALA A 46 -2.61 7.48 9.33
N ASP A 47 -2.42 6.15 9.36
CA ASP A 47 -1.22 5.50 9.90
C ASP A 47 -0.13 5.25 8.84
N CYS A 48 -0.40 5.59 7.58
CA CYS A 48 0.50 5.41 6.43
C CYS A 48 0.85 6.78 5.78
N PRO A 49 1.65 7.64 6.44
CA PRO A 49 1.95 8.98 5.92
C PRO A 49 2.71 8.98 4.58
N GLU A 50 3.51 7.94 4.30
CA GLU A 50 4.20 7.80 3.00
C GLU A 50 3.23 7.63 1.84
N GLU A 51 2.17 6.81 2.01
CA GLU A 51 1.15 6.61 0.97
C GLU A 51 0.35 7.89 0.70
N ILE A 52 0.12 8.71 1.74
CA ILE A 52 -0.51 10.02 1.59
C ILE A 52 0.38 10.95 0.74
N ARG A 53 1.69 10.96 0.98
CA ARG A 53 2.64 11.76 0.18
C ARG A 53 2.64 11.32 -1.28
N GLU A 54 2.74 10.01 -1.54
CA GLU A 54 2.68 9.49 -2.92
C GLU A 54 1.36 9.84 -3.63
N LEU A 55 0.23 9.82 -2.90
CA LEU A 55 -1.08 10.16 -3.44
C LEU A 55 -1.20 11.64 -3.84
N VAL A 56 -0.65 12.55 -3.02
CA VAL A 56 -0.77 14.01 -3.22
C VAL A 56 0.24 14.55 -4.23
N SER A 57 1.50 14.13 -4.11
CA SER A 57 2.55 14.51 -5.08
C SER A 57 2.31 13.92 -6.46
N GLY A 58 1.39 12.94 -6.55
CA GLY A 58 1.16 12.17 -7.74
C GLY A 58 2.39 11.32 -8.09
N ARG A 59 2.20 10.32 -8.93
CA ARG A 59 3.30 9.55 -9.53
C ARG A 59 4.18 10.41 -10.48
N GLY A 60 3.99 11.72 -10.50
CA GLY A 60 4.44 12.68 -11.50
C GLY A 60 5.25 13.86 -10.96
N ASP A 61 5.35 14.09 -9.65
CA ASP A 61 6.51 14.80 -9.12
C ASP A 61 7.65 13.78 -8.97
N GLU A 62 8.70 14.05 -9.74
CA GLU A 62 10.03 13.48 -9.72
C GLU A 62 10.40 12.83 -8.37
N LEU A 63 10.14 11.52 -8.21
CA LEU A 63 11.20 10.72 -7.60
C LEU A 63 12.39 10.91 -8.52
N PRO A 64 13.55 11.41 -8.05
CA PRO A 64 14.74 11.49 -8.88
C PRO A 64 14.88 10.15 -9.60
N SER A 65 15.12 10.16 -10.91
CA SER A 65 15.28 8.95 -11.74
C SER A 65 16.11 7.86 -11.02
N GLU A 66 17.10 8.31 -10.25
CA GLU A 66 17.95 7.53 -9.35
C GLU A 66 17.21 6.76 -8.25
N ALA A 67 16.21 7.33 -7.58
CA ALA A 67 15.44 6.64 -6.55
C ALA A 67 14.54 5.53 -7.14
N ARG A 68 13.99 5.76 -8.34
CA ARG A 68 13.24 4.72 -9.08
C ARG A 68 14.18 3.63 -9.57
N ALA A 69 15.31 4.00 -10.18
CA ALA A 69 16.33 3.07 -10.62
C ALA A 69 16.89 2.24 -9.46
N GLU A 70 17.12 2.85 -8.30
CA GLU A 70 17.60 2.16 -7.10
C GLU A 70 16.54 1.22 -6.52
N ARG A 71 15.26 1.62 -6.52
CA ARG A 71 14.17 0.74 -6.12
C ARG A 71 14.06 -0.47 -7.05
N ASP A 72 14.10 -0.24 -8.36
CA ASP A 72 14.00 -1.30 -9.35
C ASP A 72 15.23 -2.23 -9.32
N ARG A 73 16.42 -1.68 -9.05
CA ARG A 73 17.65 -2.46 -8.79
C ARG A 73 17.52 -3.33 -7.54
N LYS A 74 17.01 -2.77 -6.43
CA LYS A 74 16.75 -3.53 -5.20
C LYS A 74 15.77 -4.66 -5.44
N LEU A 75 14.68 -4.41 -6.17
CA LEU A 75 13.71 -5.44 -6.54
C LEU A 75 14.31 -6.54 -7.42
N ALA A 76 15.18 -6.18 -8.36
CA ALA A 76 15.91 -7.14 -9.19
C ALA A 76 16.82 -8.04 -8.33
N LEU A 77 17.56 -7.46 -7.38
CA LEU A 77 18.42 -8.21 -6.47
C LEU A 77 17.64 -9.16 -5.54
N VAL A 78 16.47 -8.74 -5.04
CA VAL A 78 15.59 -9.61 -4.24
C VAL A 78 15.12 -10.82 -5.05
N ARG A 79 14.70 -10.60 -6.30
CA ARG A 79 14.27 -11.69 -7.19
C ARG A 79 15.41 -12.64 -7.53
N GLU A 80 16.59 -12.09 -7.83
CA GLU A 80 17.79 -12.89 -8.10
C GLU A 80 18.17 -13.74 -6.87
N GLY A 81 18.22 -13.12 -5.68
CA GLY A 81 18.50 -13.83 -4.43
C GLY A 81 17.50 -14.95 -4.15
N SER A 82 16.20 -14.68 -4.36
CA SER A 82 15.14 -15.69 -4.23
C SER A 82 15.33 -16.85 -5.20
N GLN A 83 15.72 -16.56 -6.45
CA GLN A 83 15.95 -17.58 -7.47
C GLN A 83 17.16 -18.46 -7.12
N ILE A 84 18.25 -17.86 -6.62
CA ILE A 84 19.45 -18.60 -6.17
C ILE A 84 19.10 -19.55 -5.03
N VAL A 85 18.34 -19.08 -4.04
CA VAL A 85 17.90 -19.89 -2.91
C VAL A 85 17.01 -21.04 -3.39
N ALA A 86 16.03 -20.77 -4.25
CA ALA A 86 15.16 -21.79 -4.81
C ALA A 86 15.94 -22.88 -5.59
N GLN A 87 16.91 -22.49 -6.41
CA GLN A 87 17.77 -23.44 -7.13
C GLN A 87 18.62 -24.29 -6.19
N SER A 88 19.17 -23.67 -5.14
CA SER A 88 19.97 -24.35 -4.12
C SER A 88 19.15 -25.38 -3.33
N LEU A 89 17.89 -25.07 -3.01
CA LEU A 89 16.95 -25.99 -2.35
C LEU A 89 16.55 -27.13 -3.29
N ALA A 90 16.19 -26.83 -4.54
CA ALA A 90 15.83 -27.81 -5.55
C ALA A 90 16.97 -28.82 -5.81
N SER A 91 18.23 -28.36 -5.88
CA SER A 91 19.40 -29.25 -6.03
C SER A 91 19.58 -30.23 -4.87
N ARG A 92 18.96 -29.96 -3.71
CA ARG A 92 18.97 -30.81 -2.51
C ARG A 92 17.67 -31.60 -2.33
N GLY A 93 16.76 -31.56 -3.31
CA GLY A 93 15.47 -32.22 -3.25
C GLY A 93 14.50 -31.59 -2.24
N VAL A 94 14.72 -30.32 -1.88
CA VAL A 94 13.82 -29.56 -1.02
C VAL A 94 12.98 -28.66 -1.91
N ASP A 95 11.67 -28.86 -1.89
CA ASP A 95 10.74 -27.92 -2.53
C ASP A 95 10.78 -26.61 -1.76
N ALA A 96 11.14 -25.53 -2.45
CA ALA A 96 11.06 -24.20 -1.88
C ALA A 96 9.58 -23.90 -1.58
N PRO A 97 9.23 -23.44 -0.38
CA PRO A 97 7.85 -23.05 -0.10
C PRO A 97 7.44 -21.96 -1.09
N GLU A 98 6.27 -22.11 -1.73
CA GLU A 98 5.63 -20.98 -2.39
C GLU A 98 5.51 -19.84 -1.38
N MET A 99 5.66 -18.60 -1.86
CA MET A 99 5.79 -17.38 -1.05
C MET A 99 5.12 -17.52 0.32
N ILE A 100 5.90 -17.27 1.38
CA ILE A 100 5.37 -17.19 2.75
C ILE A 100 4.07 -16.39 2.67
N GLU A 101 2.94 -17.04 2.94
CA GLU A 101 1.66 -16.35 2.97
C GLU A 101 1.84 -15.10 3.82
N GLU A 102 1.42 -13.93 3.31
CA GLU A 102 1.42 -12.69 4.08
C GLU A 102 0.34 -12.79 5.16
N ILE A 103 0.60 -13.61 6.17
CA ILE A 103 -0.22 -13.74 7.35
C ILE A 103 0.02 -12.49 8.20
N PRO A 104 -1.03 -11.71 8.55
CA PRO A 104 -0.90 -10.59 9.47
C PRO A 104 -0.18 -11.02 10.76
N TYR A 105 0.67 -10.14 11.31
CA TYR A 105 1.49 -10.49 12.48
C TYR A 105 0.68 -11.03 13.68
N GLU A 106 -0.57 -10.56 13.84
CA GLU A 106 -1.45 -11.06 14.91
C GLU A 106 -1.83 -12.53 14.72
N GLU A 107 -2.18 -12.91 13.51
CA GLU A 107 -2.55 -14.28 13.14
C GLU A 107 -1.33 -15.20 13.19
N LEU A 108 -0.16 -14.74 12.72
CA LEU A 108 1.09 -15.49 12.85
C LEU A 108 1.46 -15.73 14.33
N ARG A 109 1.28 -14.71 15.19
CA ARG A 109 1.53 -14.83 16.63
C ARG A 109 0.59 -15.85 17.28
N GLU A 110 -0.69 -15.85 16.89
CA GLU A 110 -1.68 -16.81 17.39
C GLU A 110 -1.35 -18.24 16.97
N LEU A 111 -0.99 -18.46 15.71
CA LEU A 111 -0.58 -19.78 15.18
C LEU A 111 0.62 -20.35 15.93
N VAL A 112 1.65 -19.55 16.17
CA VAL A 112 2.85 -19.98 16.93
C VAL A 112 2.50 -20.29 18.39
N LEU A 113 1.54 -19.57 18.98
CA LEU A 113 1.09 -19.82 20.35
C LEU A 113 0.32 -21.13 20.45
N LEU A 114 -0.56 -21.39 19.48
CA LEU A 114 -1.32 -22.63 19.36
C LEU A 114 -0.39 -23.84 19.14
N GLU A 115 0.59 -23.72 18.23
CA GLU A 115 1.60 -24.76 17.99
C GLU A 115 2.34 -25.12 19.30
N ARG A 116 2.78 -24.13 20.08
CA ARG A 116 3.44 -24.36 21.37
C ARG A 116 2.53 -24.97 22.43
N LEU A 117 1.22 -24.67 22.41
CA LEU A 117 0.26 -25.29 23.31
C LEU A 117 0.05 -26.76 22.94
N SER A 118 -0.08 -27.07 21.65
CA SER A 118 -0.16 -28.44 21.14
C SER A 118 1.09 -29.27 21.46
N GLU A 119 2.28 -28.71 21.29
CA GLU A 119 3.53 -29.36 21.71
C GLU A 119 3.58 -29.69 23.21
N ARG A 120 2.83 -28.94 24.02
CA ARG A 120 2.73 -29.12 25.48
C ARG A 120 1.50 -29.93 25.92
N GLY A 121 0.66 -30.37 24.99
CA GLY A 121 -0.61 -31.04 25.27
C GLY A 121 -1.61 -30.15 26.03
N GLN A 122 -1.57 -28.84 25.77
CA GLN A 122 -2.39 -27.81 26.42
C GLN A 122 -3.41 -27.18 25.47
N ASP A 123 -3.69 -27.85 24.35
CA ASP A 123 -4.57 -27.43 23.26
C ASP A 123 -6.01 -28.01 23.35
N ALA A 124 -6.47 -28.31 24.58
CA ALA A 124 -7.81 -28.86 24.87
C ALA A 124 -8.84 -27.79 25.28
#